data_AF-A0A655ATR6-F1
#
_entry.id   AF-A0A655ATR6-F1
#
_cell.length_a   1.000
_cell.length_b   1.000
_cell.length_c   1.000
_cell.angle_alpha   90.00
_cell.angle_beta   90.00
_cell.angle_gamma   90.00
#
_symmetry.space_group_name_H-M   'P 1'
#
loop_
_entity.id
_entity.type
_entity.pdbx_description
1 polymer ?
#
loop_
_entity_poly.entity_id
_entity_poly.type
_entity_poly.pdbx_seq_one_letter_code
_entity_poly.pdbx_strand_id
1 'polypeptide(L)' 'MWTPQQPGRFEWLGLDPTNDQLVDQRYIVVGRGRDYADVPPLRGIIYTNSENSVIDVSVDVVPFEGDALHA' A
#
# COMPACT_ATOMS: atom_id res chain seq x y z
N MET A 1 -5.93 -4.05 -6.33
CA MET A 1 -6.92 -5.14 -6.46
C MET A 1 -6.30 -6.30 -7.23
N TRP A 2 -6.60 -7.54 -6.85
CA TRP A 2 -6.16 -8.72 -7.59
C TRP A 2 -7.01 -8.88 -8.85
N THR A 3 -6.40 -8.80 -10.03
CA THR A 3 -7.12 -8.92 -11.31
C THR A 3 -6.55 -10.06 -12.15
N PRO A 4 -7.40 -10.93 -12.71
CA PRO A 4 -6.97 -11.89 -13.73
C PRO A 4 -6.60 -11.11 -15.01
N GLN A 5 -5.38 -11.32 -15.50
CA GLN A 5 -4.88 -10.69 -16.73
C GLN A 5 -5.10 -11.60 -17.94
N GLN A 6 -4.59 -12.82 -17.85
CA GLN A 6 -4.70 -13.89 -18.86
C GLN A 6 -5.00 -15.20 -18.11
N PRO A 7 -5.52 -16.26 -18.77
CA PRO A 7 -5.69 -17.55 -18.11
C PRO A 7 -4.37 -18.02 -17.45
N GLY A 8 -4.38 -18.15 -16.13
CA GLY A 8 -3.20 -18.54 -15.35
C GLY A 8 -2.26 -17.40 -14.93
N ARG A 9 -2.54 -16.13 -15.30
CA ARG A 9 -1.75 -14.96 -14.89
C ARG A 9 -2.59 -13.98 -14.08
N PHE A 10 -2.12 -13.68 -12.89
CA PHE A 10 -2.76 -12.76 -11.96
C PHE A 10 -1.75 -11.71 -11.50
N GLU A 11 -2.19 -10.47 -11.40
CA GLU A 11 -1.35 -9.39 -10.89
C GLU A 11 -2.15 -8.39 -10.05
N TRP A 12 -1.40 -7.59 -9.29
CA TRP A 12 -1.96 -6.50 -8.51
C TRP A 12 -2.14 -5.26 -9.39
N LEU A 13 -3.38 -4.84 -9.58
CA LEU A 13 -3.71 -3.57 -10.22
C LEU A 13 -3.85 -2.47 -9.16
N GLY A 14 -3.06 -1.41 -9.28
CA GLY A 14 -3.18 -0.22 -8.43
C GLY A 14 -4.25 0.73 -8.94
N LEU A 15 -5.25 1.03 -8.11
CA LEU A 15 -6.39 1.90 -8.43
C LEU A 15 -6.51 2.99 -7.37
N ASP A 16 -6.74 4.23 -7.79
CA ASP A 16 -7.10 5.35 -6.91
C ASP A 16 -8.50 5.88 -7.27
N PRO A 17 -9.55 5.40 -6.57
CA PRO A 17 -10.92 5.86 -6.81
C PRO A 17 -11.18 7.28 -6.30
N THR A 18 -10.34 7.83 -5.42
CA THR A 18 -10.48 9.22 -4.94
C THR A 18 -10.16 10.22 -6.05
N ASN A 19 -9.27 9.84 -6.97
CA ASN A 19 -8.82 10.69 -8.06
C ASN A 19 -9.16 10.14 -9.47
N ASP A 20 -10.06 9.14 -9.55
CA ASP A 20 -10.51 8.49 -10.79
C ASP A 20 -9.36 8.10 -11.74
N GLN A 21 -8.31 7.47 -11.18
CA GLN A 21 -7.10 7.17 -11.94
C GLN A 21 -6.44 5.85 -11.54
N LEU A 22 -5.58 5.34 -12.42
CA LEU A 22 -4.63 4.29 -12.07
C LEU A 22 -3.51 4.87 -11.22
N VAL A 23 -2.95 4.03 -10.35
CA VAL A 23 -1.75 4.37 -9.58
C VAL A 23 -0.57 4.57 -10.53
N ASP A 24 0.16 5.66 -10.34
CA ASP A 24 1.41 5.98 -11.06
C ASP A 24 2.61 6.11 -10.10
N GLN A 25 3.69 6.74 -10.55
CA GLN A 25 4.94 6.93 -9.80
C GLN A 25 4.79 7.77 -8.52
N ARG A 26 3.65 8.43 -8.29
CA ARG A 26 3.38 9.20 -7.07
C ARG A 26 3.02 8.32 -5.86
N TYR A 27 2.70 7.04 -6.08
CA TYR A 27 2.30 6.13 -5.02
C TYR A 27 3.43 5.15 -4.71
N ILE A 28 3.64 4.91 -3.42
CA ILE A 28 4.61 3.92 -2.93
C ILE A 28 3.83 2.76 -2.30
N VAL A 29 4.12 1.54 -2.76
CA VAL A 29 3.51 0.33 -2.20
C VAL A 29 4.22 -0.02 -0.89
N VAL A 30 3.51 0.10 0.23
CA VAL A 30 4.02 -0.28 1.56
C VAL A 30 3.63 -1.71 1.98
N GLY A 31 2.67 -2.32 1.30
CA GLY A 31 2.28 -3.71 1.49
C GLY A 31 1.13 -4.14 0.59
N ARG A 32 0.93 -5.46 0.46
CA ARG A 32 -0.10 -6.09 -0.38
C ARG A 32 -0.79 -7.20 0.39
N GLY A 33 -2.12 -7.20 0.37
CA GLY A 33 -2.96 -8.18 1.06
C GLY A 33 -4.32 -8.26 0.39
N ARG A 34 -5.03 -9.38 0.55
CA ARG A 34 -6.34 -9.62 -0.09
C ARG A 34 -7.38 -8.64 0.43
N ASP A 35 -7.27 -8.31 1.71
CA ASP A 35 -8.08 -7.31 2.40
C ASP A 35 -7.23 -6.53 3.43
N TYR A 36 -7.88 -5.60 4.12
CA TYR A 36 -7.24 -4.73 5.12
C TYR A 36 -6.62 -5.51 6.30
N ALA A 37 -7.16 -6.68 6.64
CA ALA A 37 -6.69 -7.44 7.80
C ALA A 37 -5.35 -8.13 7.53
N ASP A 38 -4.97 -8.34 6.27
CA ASP A 38 -3.68 -8.90 5.88
C ASP A 38 -2.53 -7.90 6.15
N VAL A 39 -2.75 -6.59 5.95
CA VAL A 39 -1.72 -5.53 6.12
C VAL A 39 -2.26 -4.29 6.85
N PRO A 40 -2.71 -4.41 8.10
CA PRO A 40 -3.18 -3.24 8.85
C PRO A 40 -1.97 -2.38 9.26
N PRO A 41 -2.07 -1.03 9.20
CA PRO A 41 -1.00 -0.14 9.67
C PRO A 41 -0.69 -0.29 11.17
N LEU A 42 -1.68 -0.75 11.95
CA LEU A 42 -1.55 -1.05 13.38
C LEU A 42 -2.24 -2.40 13.68
N ARG A 43 -1.57 -3.30 14.40
CA ARG A 43 -2.09 -4.61 14.80
C ARG A 43 -1.83 -4.89 16.29
N GLY A 44 -2.79 -5.54 16.95
CA GLY A 44 -2.65 -5.99 18.35
C GLY A 44 -3.56 -5.24 19.32
N ILE A 45 -3.34 -5.47 20.62
CA ILE A 45 -4.07 -4.80 21.69
C ILE A 45 -3.22 -3.64 22.20
N ILE A 46 -3.74 -2.42 22.11
CA ILE A 46 -3.09 -1.22 22.62
C ILE A 46 -3.76 -0.86 23.95
N TYR A 47 -3.05 -1.05 25.06
CA TYR A 47 -3.49 -0.55 26.37
C TYR A 47 -2.95 0.87 26.58
N THR A 48 -3.85 1.84 26.65
CA THR A 48 -3.50 3.24 26.90
C THR A 48 -4.63 3.93 27.67
N ASN A 49 -4.27 4.91 28.49
CA ASN A 49 -5.21 5.84 29.13
C ASN A 49 -5.50 7.07 28.24
N SER A 50 -4.90 7.12 27.04
CA SER A 50 -5.14 8.22 26.09
C SER A 50 -6.53 8.14 25.50
N GLU A 51 -7.25 9.26 25.50
CA GLU A 51 -8.56 9.40 24.84
C GLU A 51 -8.41 9.62 23.32
N ASN A 52 -7.20 9.96 22.86
CA ASN A 52 -6.92 10.30 21.47
C ASN A 52 -5.80 9.43 20.89
N SER A 53 -5.91 9.16 19.60
CA SER A 53 -4.85 8.57 18.79
C SER A 53 -4.45 9.57 17.71
N VAL A 54 -3.15 9.82 17.60
CA VAL A 54 -2.58 10.70 16.56
C VAL A 54 -1.61 9.86 15.74
N ILE A 55 -1.78 9.90 14.41
CA ILE A 55 -0.84 9.31 13.47
C ILE A 55 -0.24 10.44 12.64
N ASP A 56 1.09 10.55 12.67
CA ASP A 56 1.85 11.46 11.82
C ASP A 56 2.58 10.62 10.77
N VAL A 57 2.41 10.98 9.50
CA VAL A 57 2.96 10.24 8.36
C VAL A 57 3.65 11.21 7.42
N SER A 58 4.92 10.97 7.17
CA SER A 58 5.73 11.69 6.18
C SER A 58 6.47 10.69 5.29
N VAL A 59 6.77 11.11 4.06
CA VAL A 59 7.45 10.30 3.06
C VAL A 59 8.51 11.16 2.39
N ASP A 60 9.76 10.74 2.50
CA ASP A 60 10.89 11.32 1.77
C ASP A 60 11.42 10.30 0.76
N VAL A 61 11.72 10.77 -0.46
CA VAL A 61 12.20 9.93 -1.56
C VAL A 61 13.52 10.45 -2.10
N VAL A 62 14.38 9.53 -2.52
CA VAL A 62 15.64 9.83 -3.23
C VAL A 62 15.72 8.99 -4.51
N PRO A 63 16.39 9.47 -5.56
CA PRO A 63 16.62 8.68 -6.76
C PRO A 63 17.33 7.36 -6.43
N PHE A 64 16.87 6.27 -7.06
CA PHE A 64 17.49 4.96 -6.95
C PHE A 64 18.24 4.64 -8.25
N GLU A 65 19.56 4.43 -8.16
CA GLU A 65 20.42 4.17 -9.32
C GLU A 65 20.60 2.66 -9.63
N GLY A 66 19.90 1.77 -8.93
CA GLY A 66 19.96 0.33 -9.18
C GLY A 66 19.02 -0.14 -10.30
N ASP A 67 19.23 -1.38 -10.76
CA ASP A 67 18.31 -2.03 -11.71
C ASP A 67 16.88 -2.14 -11.16
N ALA A 68 15.91 -2.33 -12.07
CA ALA A 68 14.50 -2.44 -11.71
C ALA A 68 14.30 -3.56 -10.66
N LEU A 69 13.84 -3.18 -9.47
CA LEU A 69 13.47 -4.14 -8.44
C LEU A 69 12.18 -4.85 -8.88
N HIS A 70 12.27 -6.16 -9.12
CA HIS A 70 11.09 -7.00 -9.26
C HIS A 70 10.47 -7.19 -7.86
N ALA A 71 9.35 -6.50 -7.62
CA ALA A 71 8.57 -6.56 -6.38
C ALA A 71 7.20 -7.21 -6.58
#